data_AF-A0A7X9PGA8-F1
#
_entry.id   AF-A0A7X9PGA8-F1
#
_cell.length_a   1.000
_cell.length_b   1.000
_cell.length_c   1.000
_cell.angle_alpha   90.00
_cell.angle_beta   90.00
_cell.angle_gamma   90.00
#
_symmetry.space_group_name_H-M   'P 1'
#
loop_
_entity.id
_entity.type
_entity.pdbx_description
1 polymer ?
#
loop_
_entity_poly.entity_id
_entity_poly.type
_entity_poly.pdbx_seq_one_letter_code
_entity_poly.pdbx_strand_id
1 'polypeptide(L)'
;MQNEILGKIWEYLKPVINLPWEYAKTGWENFVIFLRVALVFISEITQKSKEMHENAKPLVIGWAQENPLLAAVCGFVALIVTVFWLWILRHVIKKESVCRKTWAFVILISGPVGALIYFFARKRVLEKKEKQHEKVMFSFFAPMGKRIRK
;
A
#
# COMPACT_ATOMS: atom_id res chain seq x y z
N MET A 1 -0.35 44.42 -47.90
CA MET A 1 -0.42 43.04 -48.43
C MET A 1 -0.04 41.98 -47.40
N GLN A 2 1.14 42.05 -46.77
CA GLN A 2 1.59 41.02 -45.80
C GLN A 2 0.74 40.94 -44.52
N ASN A 3 0.30 42.09 -43.98
CA ASN A 3 -0.56 42.16 -42.79
C ASN A 3 -1.99 41.64 -43.02
N GLU A 4 -2.47 41.69 -44.27
CA GLU A 4 -3.80 41.24 -44.66
C GLU A 4 -3.88 39.71 -44.79
N ILE A 5 -2.78 39.12 -45.31
CA ILE A 5 -2.59 37.68 -45.40
C ILE A 5 -2.44 37.09 -43.99
N LEU A 6 -1.65 37.73 -43.12
CA LEU A 6 -1.51 37.33 -41.72
C LEU A 6 -2.83 37.41 -40.94
N GLY A 7 -3.65 38.45 -41.19
CA GLY A 7 -4.97 38.58 -40.58
C GLY A 7 -5.93 37.44 -40.95
N LYS A 8 -5.99 37.08 -42.23
CA LYS A 8 -6.81 35.94 -42.69
C LYS A 8 -6.31 34.61 -42.13
N ILE A 9 -4.99 34.38 -42.11
CA ILE A 9 -4.41 33.17 -41.52
C ILE A 9 -4.75 33.06 -40.03
N TRP A 10 -4.73 34.18 -39.30
CA TRP A 10 -5.13 34.22 -37.90
C TRP A 10 -6.60 33.89 -37.68
N GLU A 11 -7.51 34.39 -38.52
CA GLU A 11 -8.94 34.04 -38.44
C GLU A 11 -9.21 32.56 -38.68
N TYR A 12 -8.46 31.92 -39.59
CA TYR A 12 -8.55 30.47 -39.83
C TYR A 12 -7.95 29.63 -38.70
N LEU A 13 -6.88 30.10 -38.05
CA LEU A 13 -6.20 29.38 -36.97
C LEU A 13 -6.89 29.54 -35.61
N LYS A 14 -7.56 30.67 -35.36
CA LYS A 14 -8.26 30.98 -34.11
C LYS A 14 -9.22 29.87 -33.64
N PRO A 15 -10.12 29.30 -34.48
CA PRO A 15 -10.97 28.19 -34.06
C PRO A 15 -10.18 26.90 -33.78
N VAL A 16 -9.11 26.62 -34.54
CA VAL A 16 -8.25 25.43 -34.36
C VAL A 16 -7.48 25.49 -33.04
N ILE A 17 -7.09 26.67 -32.60
CA ILE A 17 -6.41 26.89 -31.31
C ILE A 17 -7.40 26.84 -30.14
N ASN A 18 -8.63 27.29 -30.35
CA ASN A 18 -9.67 27.27 -29.31
C ASN A 18 -10.27 25.87 -29.06
N LEU A 19 -10.28 24.99 -30.06
CA LEU A 19 -10.75 23.60 -29.95
C LEU A 19 -10.06 22.83 -28.80
N PRO A 20 -8.72 22.75 -28.71
CA PRO A 20 -8.03 22.15 -27.57
C PRO A 20 -8.39 22.77 -26.22
N TRP A 21 -8.64 24.08 -26.19
CA TRP A 21 -9.00 24.79 -24.97
C TRP A 21 -10.40 24.44 -24.49
N GLU A 22 -11.37 24.30 -25.40
CA GLU A 22 -12.71 23.83 -25.06
C GLU A 22 -12.70 22.38 -24.58
N TYR A 23 -11.97 21.48 -25.26
CA TYR A 23 -11.81 20.10 -24.80
C TYR A 23 -11.12 20.01 -23.43
N ALA A 24 -10.10 20.85 -23.18
CA ALA A 24 -9.45 20.92 -21.89
C ALA A 24 -10.40 21.43 -20.79
N LYS A 25 -11.24 22.42 -21.09
CA LYS A 25 -12.25 22.95 -20.18
C LYS A 25 -13.32 21.90 -19.85
N THR A 26 -13.88 21.24 -20.86
CA THR A 26 -14.87 20.15 -20.65
C THR A 26 -14.24 18.96 -19.92
N GLY A 27 -12.99 18.62 -20.24
CA GLY A 27 -12.22 17.59 -19.53
C GLY A 27 -12.03 17.95 -18.05
N TRP A 28 -11.72 19.22 -17.76
CA TRP A 28 -11.58 19.73 -16.40
C TRP A 28 -12.91 19.70 -15.63
N GLU A 29 -14.01 20.13 -16.25
CA GLU A 29 -15.35 20.08 -15.63
C GLU A 29 -15.75 18.63 -15.29
N ASN A 30 -15.54 17.69 -16.22
CA ASN A 30 -15.79 16.27 -15.98
C ASN A 30 -14.91 15.70 -14.87
N PHE A 31 -13.65 16.12 -14.79
CA PHE A 31 -12.74 15.72 -13.72
C PHE A 31 -13.21 16.23 -12.35
N VAL A 32 -13.67 17.49 -12.26
CA VAL A 32 -14.23 18.05 -11.03
C VAL A 32 -15.51 17.32 -10.62
N ILE A 33 -16.38 16.97 -11.57
CA ILE A 33 -17.59 16.17 -11.30
C ILE A 33 -17.20 14.78 -10.77
N PHE A 34 -16.24 14.12 -11.41
CA PHE A 34 -15.74 12.82 -10.94
C PHE A 34 -15.19 12.90 -9.51
N LEU A 35 -14.38 13.91 -9.20
CA LEU A 35 -13.87 14.13 -7.85
C LEU A 35 -14.99 14.35 -6.82
N ARG A 36 -16.02 15.13 -7.17
CA ARG A 36 -17.18 15.33 -6.28
C ARG A 36 -17.91 14.01 -6.01
N VAL A 37 -18.19 13.23 -7.05
CA VAL A 37 -18.84 11.91 -6.91
C VAL A 37 -17.99 10.98 -6.06
N ALA A 38 -16.68 10.95 -6.28
CA ALA A 38 -15.76 10.15 -5.48
C ALA A 38 -15.77 10.56 -4.01
N LEU A 39 -15.79 11.86 -3.71
CA LEU A 39 -15.87 12.36 -2.33
C LEU A 39 -17.20 11.99 -1.65
N VAL A 40 -18.33 12.12 -2.36
CA VAL A 40 -19.64 11.69 -1.84
C VAL A 40 -19.63 10.19 -1.55
N PHE A 41 -19.12 9.38 -2.47
CA PHE A 41 -19.02 7.93 -2.29
C PHE A 41 -18.14 7.54 -1.10
N ILE A 42 -17.00 8.21 -0.92
CA ILE A 42 -16.15 8.04 0.28
C ILE A 42 -16.94 8.41 1.53
N SER A 43 -17.69 9.53 1.51
CA SER A 43 -18.48 9.96 2.66
C SER A 43 -19.56 8.95 3.04
N GLU A 44 -20.27 8.37 2.06
CA GLU A 44 -21.27 7.32 2.30
C GLU A 44 -20.65 6.06 2.90
N ILE A 45 -19.50 5.62 2.36
CA ILE A 45 -18.77 4.47 2.93
C ILE A 45 -18.38 4.75 4.38
N THR A 46 -17.86 5.94 4.67
CA THR A 46 -17.46 6.29 6.04
C THR A 46 -18.65 6.34 6.99
N GLN A 47 -19.79 6.91 6.57
CA GLN A 47 -21.00 6.95 7.39
C GLN A 47 -21.55 5.55 7.64
N LYS A 48 -21.67 4.73 6.60
CA LYS A 48 -22.15 3.34 6.73
C LYS A 48 -21.23 2.51 7.63
N SER A 49 -19.92 2.72 7.54
CA SER A 49 -18.94 2.06 8.42
C SER A 49 -19.13 2.48 9.89
N LYS A 50 -19.45 3.76 10.13
CA LYS A 50 -19.70 4.28 11.49
C LYS A 50 -20.99 3.70 12.06
N GLU A 51 -22.06 3.64 11.28
CA GLU A 51 -23.33 3.02 11.69
C GLU A 51 -23.15 1.54 12.05
N MET A 52 -22.43 0.77 11.22
CA MET A 52 -22.12 -0.62 11.53
C MET A 52 -21.30 -0.75 12.82
N HIS A 53 -20.35 0.16 13.06
CA HIS A 53 -19.56 0.15 14.27
C HIS A 53 -20.39 0.45 15.51
N GLU A 54 -21.24 1.48 15.48
CA GLU A 54 -22.12 1.81 16.60
C GLU A 54 -23.14 0.69 16.90
N ASN A 55 -23.66 0.02 15.87
CA ASN A 55 -24.55 -1.14 16.04
C ASN A 55 -23.83 -2.38 16.58
N ALA A 56 -22.56 -2.60 16.21
CA ALA A 56 -21.77 -3.74 16.66
C ALA A 56 -21.23 -3.57 18.08
N LYS A 57 -20.90 -2.34 18.50
CA LYS A 57 -20.39 -2.04 19.85
C LYS A 57 -21.20 -2.69 20.99
N PRO A 58 -22.53 -2.48 21.11
CA PRO A 58 -23.29 -3.02 22.23
C PRO A 58 -23.32 -4.54 22.22
N LEU A 59 -23.32 -5.18 21.04
CA LEU A 59 -23.28 -6.64 20.91
C LEU A 59 -21.94 -7.20 21.39
N VAL A 60 -20.82 -6.57 21.00
CA VAL A 60 -19.48 -7.00 21.42
C VAL A 60 -19.27 -6.77 22.91
N ILE A 61 -19.73 -5.63 23.45
CA ILE A 61 -19.63 -5.32 24.88
C ILE A 61 -20.50 -6.26 25.71
N GLY A 62 -21.74 -6.51 25.29
CA GLY A 62 -22.63 -7.47 25.95
C GLY A 62 -22.03 -8.88 25.96
N TRP A 63 -21.57 -9.37 24.80
CA TRP A 63 -20.89 -10.65 24.70
C TRP A 63 -19.62 -10.74 25.58
N ALA A 64 -18.84 -9.66 25.64
CA ALA A 64 -17.63 -9.60 26.44
C ALA A 64 -17.92 -9.61 27.95
N GLN A 65 -19.04 -9.01 28.38
CA GLN A 65 -19.51 -9.06 29.76
C GLN A 65 -20.01 -10.46 30.15
N GLU A 66 -20.69 -11.15 29.25
CA GLU A 66 -21.12 -12.54 29.47
C GLU A 66 -19.95 -13.52 29.52
N ASN A 67 -18.88 -13.28 28.75
CA ASN A 67 -17.75 -14.19 28.61
C ASN A 67 -16.40 -13.49 28.85
N PRO A 68 -16.08 -13.07 30.09
CA PRO A 68 -14.92 -12.23 30.38
C PRO A 68 -13.58 -12.93 30.08
N LEU A 69 -13.50 -14.25 30.28
CA LEU A 69 -12.30 -15.04 29.96
C LEU A 69 -12.02 -15.07 28.45
N LEU A 70 -13.04 -15.30 27.63
CA LEU A 70 -12.89 -15.30 26.17
C LEU A 70 -12.59 -13.89 25.63
N ALA A 71 -13.20 -12.86 26.21
CA ALA A 71 -12.89 -11.47 25.86
C ALA A 71 -11.41 -11.13 26.15
N ALA A 72 -10.88 -11.57 27.30
CA ALA A 72 -9.47 -11.39 27.64
C ALA A 72 -8.54 -12.13 26.67
N VAL A 73 -8.87 -13.37 26.30
CA VAL A 73 -8.11 -14.15 25.29
C VAL A 73 -8.14 -13.44 23.94
N CYS A 74 -9.30 -13.00 23.46
CA CYS A 74 -9.43 -12.24 22.21
C CYS A 74 -8.59 -10.95 22.23
N GLY A 75 -8.61 -10.21 23.35
CA GLY A 75 -7.78 -9.02 23.53
C GLY A 75 -6.28 -9.34 23.47
N PHE A 76 -5.85 -10.41 24.12
CA PHE A 76 -4.46 -10.86 24.08
C PHE A 76 -4.02 -11.30 22.66
N VAL A 77 -4.89 -12.02 21.96
CA VAL A 77 -4.65 -12.41 20.55
C VAL A 77 -4.52 -11.17 19.66
N ALA A 78 -5.39 -10.18 19.82
CA ALA A 78 -5.30 -8.92 19.07
C ALA A 78 -3.97 -8.20 19.32
N LEU A 79 -3.48 -8.23 20.56
CA LEU A 79 -2.19 -7.68 20.95
C LEU A 79 -1.04 -8.41 20.24
N ILE A 80 -1.04 -9.75 20.25
CA ILE A 80 -0.05 -10.57 19.53
C ILE A 80 -0.05 -10.26 18.03
N VAL A 81 -1.23 -10.20 17.42
CA VAL A 81 -1.37 -9.87 15.99
C VAL A 81 -0.79 -8.50 15.67
N THR A 82 -1.00 -7.52 16.55
CA THR A 82 -0.45 -6.17 16.40
C THR A 82 1.07 -6.17 16.51
N VAL A 83 1.63 -6.87 17.50
CA VAL A 83 3.08 -7.02 17.67
C VAL A 83 3.70 -7.72 16.46
N PHE A 84 3.06 -8.78 15.95
CA PHE A 84 3.49 -9.48 14.75
C PHE A 84 3.50 -8.55 13.53
N TRP A 85 2.44 -7.77 13.33
CA TRP A 85 2.34 -6.81 12.23
C TRP A 85 3.48 -5.77 12.27
N LEU A 86 3.73 -5.16 13.43
CA LEU A 86 4.82 -4.20 13.61
C LEU A 86 6.20 -4.84 13.40
N TRP A 87 6.38 -6.09 13.84
CA TRP A 87 7.63 -6.82 13.63
C TRP A 87 7.89 -7.08 12.14
N ILE A 88 6.87 -7.47 11.38
CA ILE A 88 6.97 -7.65 9.93
C ILE A 88 7.25 -6.32 9.23
N LEU A 89 6.60 -5.24 9.64
CA LEU A 89 6.86 -3.91 9.10
C LEU A 89 8.33 -3.51 9.32
N ARG A 90 8.86 -3.73 10.52
CA ARG A 90 10.28 -3.53 10.83
C ARG A 90 11.20 -4.41 9.97
N HIS A 91 10.82 -5.66 9.73
CA HIS A 91 11.58 -6.57 8.87
C HIS A 91 11.67 -6.05 7.44
N VAL A 92 10.55 -5.60 6.86
CA VAL A 92 10.50 -5.05 5.49
C VAL A 92 11.43 -3.85 5.38
N ILE A 93 11.38 -2.93 6.36
CA ILE A 93 12.20 -1.72 6.36
C ILE A 93 13.70 -2.04 6.43
N LYS A 94 14.09 -3.07 7.19
CA LYS A 94 15.51 -3.39 7.41
C LYS A 94 16.11 -4.35 6.37
N LYS A 95 15.39 -5.39 5.97
CA LYS A 95 15.92 -6.50 5.17
C LYS A 95 15.51 -6.48 3.69
N GLU A 96 14.45 -5.78 3.31
CA GLU A 96 14.07 -5.69 1.90
C GLU A 96 14.94 -4.65 1.18
N SER A 97 15.63 -5.05 0.11
CA SER A 97 16.48 -4.16 -0.71
C SER A 97 15.79 -3.69 -1.99
N VAL A 98 15.02 -4.55 -2.65
CA VAL A 98 14.51 -4.28 -4.02
C VAL A 98 13.21 -3.47 -4.02
N CYS A 99 12.20 -3.88 -3.24
CA CYS A 99 10.86 -3.28 -3.28
C CYS A 99 10.38 -2.83 -1.89
N ARG A 100 11.28 -2.26 -1.09
CA ARG A 100 11.01 -1.90 0.32
C ARG A 100 9.78 -1.01 0.48
N LYS A 101 9.70 0.08 -0.30
CA LYS A 101 8.62 1.08 -0.19
C LYS A 101 7.27 0.49 -0.57
N THR A 102 7.22 -0.27 -1.67
CA THR A 102 6.00 -0.92 -2.16
C THR A 102 5.45 -1.92 -1.15
N TRP A 103 6.30 -2.81 -0.61
CA TRP A 103 5.85 -3.79 0.37
C TRP A 103 5.46 -3.15 1.70
N ALA A 104 6.20 -2.14 2.16
CA ALA A 104 5.82 -1.40 3.37
C ALA A 104 4.44 -0.73 3.19
N PHE A 105 4.18 -0.13 2.03
CA PHE A 105 2.90 0.49 1.71
C PHE A 105 1.74 -0.52 1.67
N VAL A 106 1.96 -1.67 1.02
CA VAL A 106 0.98 -2.76 0.98
C VAL A 106 0.64 -3.25 2.39
N ILE A 107 1.65 -3.50 3.22
CA ILE A 107 1.47 -3.98 4.61
C ILE A 107 0.80 -2.92 5.50
N LEU A 108 1.05 -1.64 5.24
CA LEU A 108 0.43 -0.56 5.98
C LEU A 108 -1.07 -0.44 5.66
N ILE A 109 -1.44 -0.51 4.39
CA ILE A 109 -2.84 -0.39 3.95
C ILE A 109 -3.65 -1.64 4.28
N SER A 110 -3.09 -2.82 4.03
CA SER A 110 -3.80 -4.08 4.28
C SER A 110 -3.65 -4.61 5.72
N GLY A 111 -2.88 -3.90 6.56
CA GLY A 111 -2.74 -4.19 7.98
C GLY A 111 -2.18 -5.60 8.27
N PRO A 112 -2.71 -6.31 9.29
CA PRO A 112 -2.25 -7.64 9.68
C PRO A 112 -2.29 -8.67 8.54
N VAL A 113 -3.28 -8.56 7.64
CA VAL A 113 -3.42 -9.46 6.49
C VAL A 113 -2.25 -9.27 5.53
N GLY A 114 -1.85 -8.03 5.27
CA GLY A 114 -0.65 -7.71 4.49
C GLY A 114 0.63 -8.28 5.07
N ALA A 115 0.77 -8.21 6.40
CA ALA A 115 1.93 -8.81 7.07
C ALA A 115 1.95 -10.34 6.94
N LEU A 116 0.80 -11.02 7.01
CA LEU A 116 0.72 -12.46 6.78
C LEU A 116 1.14 -12.83 5.35
N ILE A 117 0.60 -12.12 4.35
CA ILE A 117 0.94 -12.35 2.94
C ILE A 117 2.44 -12.17 2.72
N TYR A 118 3.01 -11.08 3.23
CA TYR A 118 4.45 -10.82 3.12
C TYR A 118 5.30 -11.90 3.82
N PHE A 119 4.87 -12.35 5.01
CA PHE A 119 5.58 -13.38 5.76
C PHE A 119 5.72 -14.68 4.97
N PHE A 120 4.62 -15.17 4.39
CA PHE A 120 4.62 -16.43 3.63
C PHE A 120 5.24 -16.28 2.25
N ALA A 121 4.84 -15.26 1.48
CA ALA A 121 5.25 -15.11 0.08
C ALA A 121 6.68 -14.60 -0.08
N ARG A 122 7.15 -13.73 0.84
CA ARG A 122 8.38 -12.97 0.62
C ARG A 122 9.46 -13.24 1.65
N LYS A 123 9.16 -13.11 2.94
CA LYS A 123 10.16 -13.25 4.00
C LYS A 123 10.90 -14.59 3.93
N ARG A 124 10.16 -15.70 3.79
CA ARG A 124 10.75 -17.05 3.69
C ARG A 124 11.69 -17.20 2.49
N VAL A 125 11.37 -16.56 1.36
CA VAL A 125 12.19 -16.62 0.15
C VAL A 125 13.51 -15.85 0.35
N LEU A 126 13.45 -14.68 1.00
CA LEU A 126 14.63 -13.87 1.29
C LEU A 126 15.59 -14.58 2.24
N GLU A 127 15.08 -15.15 3.32
CA GLU A 127 15.89 -15.92 4.28
C GLU A 127 16.54 -17.15 3.62
N LYS A 128 15.83 -17.81 2.68
CA LYS A 128 16.40 -18.94 1.92
C LYS A 128 17.56 -18.50 1.02
N LYS A 129 17.44 -17.35 0.35
CA LYS A 129 18.51 -16.78 -0.49
C LYS A 129 19.71 -16.34 0.35
N GLU A 130 19.47 -15.72 1.51
CA GLU A 130 20.52 -15.30 2.45
C GLU A 130 21.35 -16.51 2.91
N LYS A 131 20.69 -17.60 3.34
CA LYS A 131 21.36 -18.86 3.73
C LYS A 131 22.16 -19.51 2.60
N GLN A 132 21.65 -19.47 1.36
CA GLN A 132 22.39 -20.00 0.21
C GLN A 132 23.65 -19.18 -0.08
N HIS A 133 23.54 -17.86 -0.06
CA HIS A 133 24.67 -16.96 -0.26
C HIS A 133 25.73 -17.16 0.83
N GLU A 134 25.31 -17.26 2.09
CA GLU A 134 26.17 -17.51 3.24
C GLU A 134 26.88 -18.87 3.12
N LYS A 135 26.17 -19.94 2.75
CA LYS A 135 26.75 -21.26 2.49
C LYS A 135 27.82 -21.22 1.39
N VAL A 136 27.56 -20.49 0.30
CA VAL A 136 28.52 -20.30 -0.79
C VAL A 136 29.74 -19.53 -0.29
N MET A 137 29.54 -18.43 0.44
CA MET A 137 30.62 -17.64 1.06
C MET A 137 31.51 -18.50 1.95
N PHE A 138 30.92 -19.26 2.88
CA PHE A 138 31.67 -20.15 3.77
C PHE A 138 32.41 -21.25 3.00
N SER A 139 31.86 -21.75 1.88
CA SER A 139 32.54 -22.74 1.05
C SER A 139 33.80 -22.19 0.36
N PHE A 140 33.85 -20.89 0.03
CA PHE A 140 35.05 -20.23 -0.47
C PHE A 140 36.13 -20.05 0.61
N PHE A 141 35.74 -19.80 1.86
CA PHE A 141 36.70 -19.57 2.96
C PHE A 141 37.12 -20.86 3.70
N ALA A 142 36.29 -21.90 3.67
CA ALA A 142 36.58 -23.21 4.28
C ALA A 142 37.92 -23.87 3.83
N PRO A 143 38.36 -23.80 2.56
CA PRO A 143 39.64 -24.43 2.16
C PRO A 143 40.89 -23.72 2.71
N MET A 144 40.79 -22.52 3.30
CA MET A 144 41.96 -21.83 3.87
C MET A 144 42.41 -22.38 5.23
N GLY A 145 41.52 -23.03 6.00
CA GLY A 145 41.87 -23.62 7.30
C GLY A 145 42.54 -25.00 7.25
N LYS A 146 42.49 -25.69 6.10
CA LYS A 146 43.03 -27.06 5.96
C LYS A 146 44.44 -27.14 5.36
N ARG A 147 45.01 -26.01 4.91
CA ARG A 147 46.34 -25.99 4.24
C ARG A 147 47.51 -25.60 5.15
N ILE A 148 47.28 -25.42 6.46
CA ILE A 148 48.30 -25.01 7.45
C ILE A 148 48.79 -26.20 8.30
N ARG A 149 48.23 -27.40 8.12
CA ARG A 149 48.70 -28.64 8.77
C ARG A 149 49.12 -29.67 7.73
N LYS A 150 50.24 -29.42 7.06
CA LYS A 150 51.13 -30.47 6.53
C LYS A 150 52.56 -29.99 6.72
#